data_AF-A0A2N6K2E0-F1
#
_entry.id   AF-A0A2N6K2E0-F1
#
_cell.length_a   1.000
_cell.length_b   1.000
_cell.length_c   1.000
_cell.angle_alpha   90.00
_cell.angle_beta   90.00
_cell.angle_gamma   90.00
#
_symmetry.space_group_name_H-M   'P 1'
#
loop_
_entity.id
_entity.type
_entity.pdbx_description
1 polymer ?
#
loop_
_entity_poly.entity_id
_entity_poly.type
_entity_poly.pdbx_seq_one_letter_code
_entity_poly.pdbx_strand_id
1 'polypeptide(L)'
;METEVQQKQYNDVPSAEAVAAIEPSDSQNLPKLPPAQESESQWQLITRELTNFWEEFSQNFNKFFQAYKPLLTNLVWLLAALVTVRVILAVLDAINDIPLAQPVLELVGISYTTWFVFRYLLKDSTRQELVAEIDSVRKQILG
;
A
#
# COMPACT_ATOMS: atom_id res chain seq x y z
N MET A 1 -42.58 15.23 -11.06
CA MET A 1 -41.38 15.20 -10.21
C MET A 1 -40.98 16.65 -10.04
N GLU A 2 -41.22 17.24 -8.88
CA GLU A 2 -40.63 18.52 -8.41
C GLU A 2 -41.16 18.77 -7.00
N THR A 3 -40.24 18.77 -6.03
CA THR A 3 -40.48 18.88 -4.59
C THR A 3 -40.46 20.33 -4.13
N GLU A 4 -41.27 20.59 -3.11
CA GLU A 4 -41.67 21.86 -2.52
C GLU A 4 -40.53 22.71 -1.95
N VAL A 5 -40.65 24.03 -2.14
CA VAL A 5 -39.87 25.06 -1.44
C VAL A 5 -40.82 25.79 -0.47
N GLN A 6 -40.78 25.43 0.81
CA GLN A 6 -41.55 26.13 1.85
C GLN A 6 -40.76 27.33 2.38
N GLN A 7 -41.27 28.53 2.09
CA GLN A 7 -40.77 29.80 2.57
C GLN A 7 -41.28 30.12 3.99
N LYS A 8 -40.40 30.78 4.75
CA LYS A 8 -40.62 31.34 6.10
C LYS A 8 -41.95 32.10 6.22
N GLN A 9 -42.80 31.67 7.16
CA GLN A 9 -43.93 32.45 7.65
C GLN A 9 -43.41 33.57 8.57
N TYR A 10 -43.50 34.82 8.10
CA TYR A 10 -43.37 36.04 8.89
C TYR A 10 -44.79 36.46 9.27
N ASN A 11 -45.13 36.44 10.56
CA ASN A 11 -46.37 37.02 11.04
C ASN A 11 -46.09 38.17 12.01
N ASP A 12 -46.80 39.25 11.72
CA ASP A 12 -46.77 40.61 12.23
C ASP A 12 -46.77 40.84 13.74
N VAL A 13 -46.19 42.00 14.09
CA VAL A 13 -46.35 42.75 15.35
C VAL A 13 -47.58 43.66 15.21
N PRO A 14 -48.48 43.74 16.20
CA PRO A 14 -48.63 44.97 17.01
C PRO A 14 -48.89 44.61 18.49
N SER A 15 -48.52 45.36 19.52
CA SER A 15 -48.67 46.79 19.73
C SER A 15 -47.80 47.19 20.93
N ALA A 16 -47.22 48.38 20.87
CA ALA A 16 -46.42 48.99 21.91
C ALA A 16 -47.34 49.59 22.99
N GLU A 17 -47.68 48.83 24.03
CA GLU A 17 -48.40 49.37 25.19
C GLU A 17 -48.31 48.43 26.41
N ALA A 18 -47.09 48.16 26.90
CA ALA A 18 -46.85 47.65 28.26
C ALA A 18 -45.37 47.78 28.62
N VAL A 19 -44.88 49.01 28.70
CA VAL A 19 -43.65 49.32 29.45
C VAL A 19 -43.97 49.25 30.95
N ALA A 20 -43.79 48.08 31.56
CA ALA A 20 -43.67 47.95 33.00
C ALA A 20 -42.31 47.34 33.33
N ALA A 21 -41.37 48.22 33.69
CA ALA A 21 -40.12 47.99 34.41
C ALA A 21 -39.52 46.57 34.35
N ILE A 22 -38.54 46.35 33.46
CA ILE A 22 -37.55 45.29 33.63
C ILE A 22 -36.41 45.89 34.45
N GLU A 23 -36.38 45.61 35.74
CA GLU A 23 -35.18 45.78 36.57
C GLU A 23 -34.01 45.01 35.93
N PRO A 24 -32.76 45.51 36.00
CA PRO A 24 -31.62 44.79 35.47
C PRO A 24 -31.39 43.57 36.36
N SER A 25 -31.90 42.41 35.92
CA SER A 25 -31.74 41.13 36.61
C SER A 25 -30.26 40.83 36.82
N ASP A 26 -29.89 40.84 38.09
CA ASP A 26 -28.58 40.60 38.65
C ASP A 26 -27.96 39.33 38.05
N SER A 27 -27.02 39.51 37.12
CA SER A 27 -26.33 38.43 36.41
C SER A 27 -25.14 37.88 37.20
N GLN A 28 -25.09 38.13 38.52
CA GLN A 28 -23.94 37.77 39.37
C GLN A 28 -23.90 36.29 39.79
N ASN A 29 -24.94 35.51 39.50
CA ASN A 29 -25.04 34.12 39.97
C ASN A 29 -25.35 33.10 38.85
N LEU A 30 -24.75 33.28 37.66
CA LEU A 30 -24.60 32.17 36.74
C LEU A 30 -23.44 31.27 37.23
N PRO A 31 -23.63 29.95 37.42
CA PRO A 31 -22.52 29.05 37.61
C PRO A 31 -21.62 29.13 36.38
N LYS A 32 -20.50 29.82 36.54
CA LYS A 32 -19.48 29.99 35.52
C LYS A 32 -18.88 28.60 35.27
N LEU A 33 -18.99 28.09 34.04
CA LEU A 33 -18.29 26.87 33.64
C LEU A 33 -16.80 27.03 33.99
N PRO A 34 -16.16 26.01 34.59
CA PRO A 34 -14.73 26.09 34.89
C PRO A 34 -13.96 26.39 33.60
N PRO A 35 -12.89 27.21 33.66
CA PRO A 35 -12.11 27.55 32.48
C PRO A 35 -11.54 26.26 31.87
N ALA A 36 -11.60 26.15 30.55
CA ALA A 36 -10.97 25.05 29.82
C ALA A 36 -9.45 25.10 30.03
N GLN A 37 -8.96 24.39 31.04
CA GLN A 37 -7.56 24.38 31.45
C GLN A 37 -7.05 22.96 31.79
N GLU A 38 -7.65 21.93 31.17
CA GLU A 38 -7.25 20.52 31.30
C GLU A 38 -6.61 19.92 30.04
N SER A 39 -6.46 20.69 28.94
CA SER A 39 -5.80 20.16 27.74
C SER A 39 -4.29 19.96 27.94
N GLU A 40 -3.63 20.87 28.68
CA GLU A 40 -2.18 20.76 28.90
C GLU A 40 -1.78 19.54 29.75
N SER A 41 -2.62 19.14 30.72
CA SER A 41 -2.35 17.95 31.55
C SER A 41 -2.59 16.65 30.79
N GLN A 42 -3.59 16.58 29.91
CA GLN A 42 -3.89 15.40 29.10
C GLN A 42 -2.85 15.14 27.99
N TRP A 43 -2.35 16.18 27.32
CA TRP A 43 -1.27 16.05 26.34
C TRP A 43 0.06 15.63 26.98
N GLN A 44 0.31 16.04 28.22
CA GLN A 44 1.47 15.56 28.99
C GLN A 44 1.37 14.07 29.34
N LEU A 45 0.16 13.55 29.59
CA LEU A 45 -0.04 12.12 29.82
C LEU A 45 0.15 11.32 28.53
N ILE A 46 -0.41 11.79 27.41
CA ILE A 46 -0.24 11.15 26.09
C ILE A 46 1.24 11.11 25.70
N THR A 47 1.98 12.22 25.86
CA THR A 47 3.40 12.27 25.51
C THR A 47 4.28 11.41 26.41
N ARG A 48 3.98 11.32 27.71
CA ARG A 48 4.70 10.42 28.63
C ARG A 48 4.45 8.95 28.30
N GLU A 49 3.21 8.57 28.05
CA GLU A 49 2.86 7.20 27.66
C GLU A 49 3.49 6.83 26.30
N LEU A 50 3.47 7.75 25.33
CA LEU A 50 4.09 7.53 24.01
C LEU A 50 5.61 7.37 24.12
N THR A 51 6.25 8.15 25.00
CA THR A 51 7.71 8.08 25.22
C THR A 51 8.09 6.77 25.89
N ASN A 52 7.33 6.34 26.91
CA ASN A 52 7.56 5.07 27.60
C ASN A 52 7.35 3.87 26.66
N PHE A 53 6.25 3.87 25.89
CA PHE A 53 6.00 2.86 24.86
C PHE A 53 7.10 2.85 23.78
N TRP A 54 7.57 4.04 23.36
CA TRP A 54 8.62 4.16 22.36
C TRP A 54 9.96 3.63 22.85
N GLU A 55 10.32 3.86 24.11
CA GLU A 55 11.56 3.33 24.70
C GLU A 55 11.54 1.80 24.75
N GLU A 56 10.44 1.20 25.20
CA GLU A 56 10.28 -0.26 25.22
C GLU A 56 10.24 -0.85 23.80
N PHE A 57 9.54 -0.18 22.88
CA PHE A 57 9.45 -0.61 21.49
C PHE A 57 10.81 -0.53 20.79
N SER A 58 11.51 0.61 20.90
CA SER A 58 12.81 0.82 20.26
C SER A 58 13.84 -0.20 20.75
N GLN A 59 13.84 -0.53 22.04
CA GLN A 59 14.74 -1.56 22.59
C GLN A 59 14.39 -2.97 22.09
N ASN A 60 13.10 -3.26 21.86
CA ASN A 60 12.64 -4.56 21.37
C ASN A 60 12.49 -4.65 19.84
N PHE A 61 12.65 -3.54 19.10
CA PHE A 61 12.46 -3.46 17.66
C PHE A 61 13.39 -4.40 16.91
N ASN A 62 14.66 -4.47 17.31
CA ASN A 62 15.61 -5.38 16.69
C ASN A 62 15.23 -6.84 16.86
N LYS A 63 14.62 -7.24 17.99
CA LYS A 63 14.16 -8.61 18.22
C LYS A 63 12.92 -8.93 17.39
N PHE A 64 11.98 -7.99 17.33
CA PHE A 64 10.81 -8.08 16.46
C PHE A 64 11.24 -8.20 14.99
N PHE A 65 12.03 -7.25 14.49
CA PHE A 65 12.50 -7.28 13.11
C PHE A 65 13.24 -8.58 12.80
N GLN A 66 14.09 -9.09 13.70
CA GLN A 66 14.74 -10.39 13.49
C GLN A 66 13.77 -11.56 13.48
N ALA A 67 12.77 -11.59 14.36
CA ALA A 67 11.74 -12.63 14.40
C ALA A 67 10.87 -12.63 13.12
N TYR A 68 10.56 -11.45 12.58
CA TYR A 68 9.76 -11.30 11.36
C TYR A 68 10.59 -11.25 10.07
N LYS A 69 11.92 -11.07 10.14
CA LYS A 69 12.84 -11.05 9.00
C LYS A 69 12.62 -12.20 8.01
N PRO A 70 12.50 -13.48 8.44
CA PRO A 70 12.24 -14.57 7.48
C PRO A 70 10.89 -14.40 6.78
N LEU A 71 9.85 -13.95 7.50
CA LEU A 71 8.53 -13.69 6.93
C LEU A 71 8.56 -12.53 5.94
N LEU A 72 9.21 -11.43 6.30
CA LEU A 72 9.39 -10.24 5.44
C LEU A 72 10.20 -10.58 4.20
N THR A 73 11.25 -11.41 4.34
CA THR A 73 12.06 -11.86 3.20
C THR A 73 11.21 -12.70 2.24
N ASN A 74 10.41 -13.63 2.75
CA ASN A 74 9.48 -14.40 1.93
C ASN A 74 8.43 -13.51 1.26
N LEU A 75 7.93 -12.49 1.96
CA LEU A 75 6.98 -11.54 1.40
C LEU A 75 7.61 -10.69 0.27
N VAL A 76 8.86 -10.26 0.45
CA VAL A 76 9.62 -9.56 -0.59
C VAL A 76 9.83 -10.48 -1.80
N TRP A 77 10.20 -11.74 -1.59
CA TRP A 77 10.31 -12.72 -2.69
C TRP A 77 8.97 -12.94 -3.40
N LEU A 78 7.87 -13.04 -2.65
CA LEU A 78 6.53 -13.20 -3.20
C LEU A 78 6.12 -11.99 -4.06
N LEU A 79 6.35 -10.77 -3.55
CA LEU A 79 6.10 -9.54 -4.28
C LEU A 79 7.01 -9.43 -5.51
N ALA A 80 8.30 -9.77 -5.38
CA ALA A 80 9.23 -9.78 -6.50
C ALA A 80 8.80 -10.78 -7.59
N ALA A 81 8.33 -11.97 -7.20
CA ALA A 81 7.77 -12.94 -8.13
C ALA A 81 6.52 -12.40 -8.84
N LEU A 82 5.61 -11.75 -8.09
CA LEU A 82 4.41 -11.14 -8.66
C LEU A 82 4.75 -10.04 -9.67
N VAL A 83 5.69 -9.16 -9.32
CA VAL A 83 6.17 -8.09 -10.22
C VAL A 83 6.83 -8.71 -11.46
N THR A 84 7.64 -9.75 -11.30
CA THR A 84 8.27 -10.46 -12.42
C THR A 84 7.23 -11.01 -13.37
N VAL A 85 6.19 -11.66 -12.86
CA VAL A 85 5.07 -12.15 -13.69
C VAL A 85 4.41 -11.00 -14.43
N ARG A 86 4.13 -9.88 -13.77
CA ARG A 86 3.55 -8.69 -14.41
C ARG A 86 4.44 -8.15 -15.54
N VAL A 87 5.75 -8.10 -15.33
CA VAL A 87 6.70 -7.65 -16.35
C VAL A 87 6.70 -8.61 -17.54
N ILE A 88 6.72 -9.94 -17.30
CA ILE A 88 6.64 -10.93 -18.38
C ILE A 88 5.34 -10.75 -19.18
N LEU A 89 4.20 -10.58 -18.51
CA LEU A 89 2.92 -10.34 -19.18
C LEU A 89 2.94 -9.04 -20.00
N ALA A 90 3.50 -7.96 -19.45
CA ALA A 90 3.62 -6.68 -20.17
C ALA A 90 4.53 -6.79 -21.40
N VAL A 91 5.60 -7.57 -21.33
CA VAL A 91 6.48 -7.86 -22.47
C VAL A 91 5.73 -8.67 -23.53
N LEU A 92 4.96 -9.68 -23.14
CA LEU A 92 4.12 -10.45 -24.07
C LEU A 92 3.07 -9.56 -24.75
N ASP A 93 2.43 -8.67 -24.01
CA ASP A 93 1.46 -7.71 -24.54
C ASP A 93 2.11 -6.77 -25.57
N ALA A 94 3.28 -6.20 -25.23
CA ALA A 94 4.04 -5.35 -26.14
C ALA A 94 4.54 -6.08 -27.41
N ILE A 95 4.86 -7.37 -27.31
CA ILE A 95 5.21 -8.20 -28.48
C ILE A 95 3.98 -8.41 -29.36
N ASN A 96 2.82 -8.68 -28.77
CA ASN A 96 1.57 -8.91 -29.51
C ASN A 96 1.05 -7.63 -30.20
N ASP A 97 1.34 -6.46 -29.63
CA ASP A 97 1.06 -5.16 -30.25
C ASP A 97 1.86 -4.91 -31.54
N ILE A 98 2.99 -5.61 -31.73
CA ILE A 98 3.80 -5.52 -32.94
C ILE A 98 3.39 -6.66 -33.89
N PRO A 99 2.73 -6.37 -35.03
CA PRO A 99 2.07 -7.38 -35.87
C PRO A 99 3.02 -8.45 -36.43
N LEU A 100 4.33 -8.17 -36.51
CA LEU A 100 5.34 -9.12 -37.00
C LEU A 100 6.20 -9.73 -35.89
N ALA A 101 6.19 -9.21 -34.66
CA ALA A 101 7.10 -9.69 -33.62
C ALA A 101 6.73 -11.10 -33.15
N GLN A 102 5.44 -11.32 -32.84
CA GLN A 102 4.95 -12.64 -32.43
C GLN A 102 5.28 -13.75 -33.44
N PRO A 103 4.90 -13.66 -34.75
CA PRO A 103 5.18 -14.73 -35.70
C PRO A 103 6.67 -14.90 -36.00
N VAL A 104 7.48 -13.84 -35.94
CA VAL A 104 8.94 -13.94 -36.12
C VAL A 104 9.58 -14.67 -34.94
N LEU A 105 9.19 -14.34 -33.71
CA LEU A 105 9.70 -15.03 -32.51
C LEU A 105 9.29 -16.50 -32.49
N GLU A 106 8.08 -16.83 -32.94
CA GLU A 106 7.63 -18.21 -33.10
C GLU A 106 8.51 -18.97 -34.11
N LEU A 107 8.75 -18.38 -35.29
CA LEU A 107 9.60 -19.00 -36.31
C LEU A 107 11.04 -19.18 -35.83
N VAL A 108 11.60 -18.16 -35.16
CA VAL A 108 12.95 -18.23 -34.56
C VAL A 108 13.00 -19.31 -33.48
N GLY A 109 11.98 -19.39 -32.61
CA GLY A 109 11.86 -20.39 -31.57
C GLY A 109 11.82 -21.81 -32.15
N ILE A 110 10.92 -22.06 -33.11
CA ILE A 110 10.82 -23.36 -33.77
C ILE A 110 12.13 -23.72 -34.46
N SER A 111 12.75 -22.79 -35.19
CA SER A 111 14.00 -23.02 -35.89
C SER A 111 15.13 -23.38 -34.93
N TYR A 112 15.28 -22.59 -33.85
CA TYR A 112 16.33 -22.81 -32.86
C TYR A 112 16.11 -24.09 -32.07
N THR A 113 14.89 -24.36 -31.61
CA THR A 113 14.54 -25.61 -30.90
C THR A 113 14.80 -26.81 -31.80
N THR A 114 14.38 -26.76 -33.06
CA THR A 114 14.63 -27.84 -34.03
C THR A 114 16.12 -28.08 -34.18
N TRP A 115 16.90 -27.04 -34.49
CA TRP A 115 18.35 -27.13 -34.61
C TRP A 115 19.02 -27.67 -33.35
N PHE A 116 18.63 -27.17 -32.17
CA PHE A 116 19.16 -27.59 -30.88
C PHE A 116 18.90 -29.07 -30.60
N VAL A 117 17.67 -29.53 -30.84
CA VAL A 117 17.31 -30.95 -30.68
C VAL A 117 18.16 -31.83 -31.59
N PHE A 118 18.25 -31.49 -32.88
CA PHE A 118 19.06 -32.25 -33.84
C PHE A 118 20.55 -32.25 -33.50
N ARG A 119 21.10 -31.11 -33.02
CA ARG A 119 22.53 -30.94 -32.73
C ARG A 119 22.97 -31.55 -31.41
N TYR A 120 22.13 -31.50 -30.37
CA TYR A 120 22.55 -31.83 -29.01
C TYR A 120 21.83 -33.04 -28.41
N LEU A 121 20.54 -33.24 -28.72
CA LEU A 121 19.73 -34.25 -28.02
C LEU A 121 19.73 -35.63 -28.69
N LEU A 122 19.87 -35.72 -30.02
CA LEU A 122 19.73 -37.00 -30.73
C LEU A 122 20.91 -37.96 -30.53
N LYS A 123 22.15 -37.46 -30.54
CA LYS A 123 23.36 -38.30 -30.43
C LYS A 123 23.85 -38.36 -29.00
N ASP A 124 24.37 -39.52 -28.60
CA ASP A 124 24.88 -39.71 -27.24
C ASP A 124 26.09 -38.84 -26.92
N SER A 125 27.05 -38.77 -27.85
CA SER A 125 28.23 -37.93 -27.70
C SER A 125 27.89 -36.45 -27.50
N THR A 126 26.87 -35.93 -28.20
CA THR A 126 26.46 -34.52 -28.11
C THR A 126 25.63 -34.23 -26.86
N ARG A 127 24.92 -35.23 -26.31
CA ARG A 127 24.27 -35.10 -25.01
C ARG A 127 25.31 -35.01 -23.89
N GLN A 128 26.35 -35.83 -23.95
CA GLN A 128 27.44 -35.78 -22.97
C GLN A 128 28.21 -34.46 -23.04
N GLU A 129 28.47 -33.94 -24.24
CA GLU A 129 29.05 -32.61 -24.47
C GLU A 129 28.18 -31.51 -23.81
N LEU A 130 26.86 -31.53 -24.07
CA LEU A 130 25.92 -30.55 -23.50
C LEU A 130 25.89 -30.59 -21.96
N VAL A 131 25.86 -31.78 -21.35
CA VAL A 131 25.86 -31.92 -19.89
C VAL A 131 27.15 -31.38 -19.30
N ALA A 132 28.30 -31.68 -19.90
CA ALA A 132 29.59 -31.17 -19.44
C ALA A 132 29.66 -29.64 -19.53
N GLU A 133 29.11 -29.05 -20.59
CA GLU A 133 29.02 -27.61 -20.77
C GLU A 133 28.10 -26.95 -19.72
N ILE A 134 26.93 -27.52 -19.48
CA ILE A 134 26.00 -27.06 -18.44
C ILE A 134 26.66 -27.13 -17.05
N ASP A 135 27.37 -28.23 -16.74
CA ASP A 135 28.06 -28.38 -15.46
C ASP A 135 29.21 -27.38 -15.31
N SER A 136 29.91 -27.04 -16.39
CA SER A 136 30.95 -25.99 -16.39
C SER A 136 30.34 -24.61 -16.08
N VAL A 137 29.23 -24.26 -16.73
CA VAL A 137 28.51 -23.01 -16.48
C VAL A 137 27.97 -22.97 -15.05
N ARG A 138 27.41 -24.08 -14.56
CA ARG A 138 26.92 -24.20 -13.18
C ARG A 138 28.04 -23.94 -12.16
N LYS A 139 29.21 -24.56 -12.35
CA LYS A 139 30.38 -24.34 -11.47
C LYS A 139 30.86 -22.90 -11.51
N GLN A 140 30.87 -22.26 -12.68
CA GLN A 140 31.26 -20.85 -12.78
C GLN A 140 30.31 -19.90 -12.02
N ILE A 141 29.01 -20.19 -12.00
CA ILE A 141 28.01 -19.33 -11.34
C ILE A 141 27.93 -19.63 -9.84
N LEU A 142 28.07 -20.90 -9.43
CA LEU A 142 27.84 -21.34 -8.05
C LEU A 142 29.11 -21.55 -7.21
N GLY A 143 30.28 -21.64 -7.84
CA GLY A 143 31.54 -22.04 -7.20
C GLY A 143 31.74 -23.54 -7.20
#